data_AF-A0A5J4PSI1-F1
#
_entry.id   AF-A0A5J4PSI1-F1
#
_cell.length_a   1.000
_cell.length_b   1.000
_cell.length_c   1.000
_cell.angle_alpha   90.00
_cell.angle_beta   90.00
_cell.angle_gamma   90.00
#
_symmetry.space_group_name_H-M   'P 1'
#
loop_
_entity.id
_entity.type
_entity.pdbx_description
1 polymer ?
#
loop_
_entity_poly.entity_id
_entity_poly.type
_entity_poly.pdbx_seq_one_letter_code
_entity_poly.pdbx_strand_id
1 'polypeptide(L)'
;MSQSDNLSDIIDYSKVVETLRIPFVGSKTEKKSISKQQKDVCLKIITKLKDKKDDKGRQNAINAGVTQELSYILESRNLSKVKFPLIEAFDCITFPGDKVDFRPIIYEKYDPFPGLIRLLELKDNEMLRVVIKIIGSIINGGIKDNNSE
;
A
#
# COMPACT_ATOMS: atom_id res chain seq x y z
N MET A 1 26.03 15.53 16.83
CA MET A 1 24.83 15.42 15.98
C MET A 1 25.29 15.48 14.53
N SER A 2 25.59 14.33 13.93
CA SER A 2 26.10 14.22 12.57
C SER A 2 24.96 14.33 11.57
N GLN A 3 25.08 15.25 10.62
CA GLN A 3 24.16 15.47 9.49
C GLN A 3 24.12 14.31 8.47
N SER A 4 24.59 13.11 8.84
CA SER A 4 24.68 11.94 7.95
C SER A 4 23.45 11.02 7.99
N ASP A 5 22.55 11.18 8.95
CA ASP A 5 21.46 10.22 9.19
C ASP A 5 20.15 10.56 8.46
N ASN A 6 20.12 11.63 7.65
CA ASN A 6 18.87 12.19 7.10
C ASN A 6 18.61 11.89 5.62
N LEU A 7 19.56 11.27 4.90
CA LEU A 7 19.41 11.01 3.46
C LEU A 7 18.87 9.60 3.14
N SER A 8 19.03 8.61 4.03
CA SER A 8 18.54 7.24 3.82
C SER A 8 17.03 7.09 4.00
N ASP A 9 16.36 8.16 4.45
CA ASP A 9 14.98 8.15 4.95
C ASP A 9 13.98 8.81 3.99
N ILE A 10 14.44 9.32 2.84
CA ILE A 10 13.60 9.98 1.82
C ILE A 10 13.25 8.95 0.74
N ILE A 11 11.96 8.59 0.68
CA ILE A 11 11.42 7.75 -0.41
C ILE A 11 11.08 8.65 -1.60
N ASP A 12 11.66 8.33 -2.76
CA ASP A 12 11.22 8.86 -4.05
C ASP A 12 10.00 8.04 -4.53
N TYR A 13 8.81 8.52 -4.20
CA TYR A 13 7.57 7.82 -4.52
C TYR A 13 7.28 7.75 -6.02
N SER A 14 7.82 8.65 -6.84
CA SER A 14 7.69 8.58 -8.30
C SER A 14 8.39 7.32 -8.83
N LYS A 15 9.61 7.05 -8.36
CA LYS A 15 10.32 5.79 -8.70
C LYS A 15 9.64 4.54 -8.16
N VAL A 16 8.99 4.64 -7.00
CA VAL A 16 8.17 3.54 -6.48
C VAL A 16 7.05 3.22 -7.45
N VAL A 17 6.31 4.22 -7.92
CA VAL A 17 5.22 4.07 -8.88
C VAL A 17 5.72 3.49 -10.19
N GLU A 18 6.82 3.99 -10.73
CA GLU A 18 7.46 3.40 -11.93
C GLU A 18 7.77 1.91 -11.75
N THR A 19 8.29 1.53 -10.58
CA THR A 19 8.61 0.13 -10.26
C THR A 19 7.34 -0.73 -10.11
N LEU A 20 6.29 -0.20 -9.49
CA LEU A 20 5.01 -0.89 -9.34
C LEU A 20 4.33 -1.12 -10.69
N ARG A 21 4.45 -0.17 -11.61
CA ARG A 21 3.90 -0.26 -12.98
C ARG A 21 4.53 -1.31 -13.87
N ILE A 22 5.70 -1.86 -13.51
CA ILE A 22 6.37 -2.88 -14.31
C ILE A 22 5.44 -4.09 -14.48
N PRO A 23 4.99 -4.42 -15.70
CA PRO A 23 4.01 -5.48 -15.92
C PRO A 23 4.54 -6.84 -15.49
N PHE A 24 3.70 -7.66 -14.87
CA PHE A 24 4.09 -8.98 -14.38
C PHE A 24 4.07 -10.07 -15.49
N VAL A 25 4.84 -9.84 -16.55
CA VAL A 25 4.89 -10.69 -17.76
C VAL A 25 6.29 -11.27 -17.99
N GLY A 26 6.44 -12.11 -19.02
CA GLY A 26 7.71 -12.74 -19.37
C GLY A 26 7.97 -14.11 -18.73
N SER A 27 9.23 -14.55 -18.83
CA SER A 27 9.76 -15.81 -18.31
C SER A 27 9.70 -15.89 -16.78
N LYS A 28 9.94 -17.10 -16.26
CA LYS A 28 10.01 -17.33 -14.81
C LYS A 28 11.07 -16.45 -14.12
N THR A 29 12.20 -16.22 -14.78
CA THR A 29 13.30 -15.40 -14.26
C THR A 29 12.92 -13.92 -14.25
N GLU A 30 12.32 -13.42 -15.33
CA GLU A 30 11.86 -12.03 -15.43
C GLU A 30 10.78 -11.73 -14.38
N LYS A 31 9.76 -12.59 -14.27
CA LYS A 31 8.72 -12.47 -13.24
C LYS A 31 9.30 -12.51 -11.82
N LYS A 32 10.34 -13.30 -11.57
CA LYS A 32 11.04 -13.31 -10.28
C LYS A 32 11.76 -11.98 -10.02
N SER A 33 12.40 -11.40 -11.02
CA SER A 33 13.05 -10.09 -10.93
C SER A 33 12.03 -8.99 -10.66
N ILE A 34 10.94 -8.93 -11.43
CA ILE A 34 9.85 -7.95 -11.26
C ILE A 34 9.23 -8.07 -9.87
N SER A 35 8.91 -9.31 -9.43
CA SER A 35 8.39 -9.55 -8.09
C SER A 35 9.34 -9.07 -7.01
N LYS A 36 10.66 -9.22 -7.20
CA LYS A 36 11.66 -8.76 -6.24
C LYS A 36 11.68 -7.24 -6.18
N GLN A 37 11.76 -6.55 -7.32
CA GLN A 37 11.79 -5.08 -7.38
C GLN A 37 10.55 -4.46 -6.72
N GLN A 38 9.36 -4.96 -7.05
CA GLN A 38 8.10 -4.51 -6.45
C GLN A 38 8.05 -4.75 -4.94
N LYS A 39 8.54 -5.91 -4.47
CA LYS A 39 8.67 -6.18 -3.03
C LYS A 39 9.64 -5.22 -2.35
N ASP A 40 10.79 -4.97 -2.97
CA ASP A 40 11.85 -4.15 -2.38
C ASP A 40 11.39 -2.69 -2.19
N VAL A 41 10.65 -2.12 -3.15
CA VAL A 41 10.06 -0.78 -2.99
C VAL A 41 8.95 -0.74 -1.94
N CYS A 42 8.13 -1.81 -1.84
CA CYS A 42 7.12 -1.91 -0.79
C CYS A 42 7.75 -2.03 0.60
N LEU A 43 8.84 -2.79 0.75
CA LEU A 43 9.58 -2.90 2.01
C LEU A 43 10.14 -1.55 2.46
N LYS A 44 10.58 -0.70 1.54
CA LYS A 44 10.99 0.67 1.88
C LYS A 44 9.84 1.47 2.48
N ILE A 45 8.64 1.39 1.89
CA ILE A 45 7.43 2.05 2.41
C ILE A 45 7.10 1.53 3.81
N ILE A 46 7.11 0.21 3.99
CA ILE A 46 6.81 -0.44 5.27
C ILE A 46 7.79 0.05 6.33
N THR A 47 9.10 -0.01 6.08
CA THR A 47 10.13 0.50 7.00
C THR A 47 9.95 1.98 7.34
N LYS A 48 9.47 2.79 6.39
CA LYS A 48 9.25 4.21 6.60
C LYS A 48 7.99 4.49 7.43
N LEU A 49 6.87 3.84 7.13
CA LEU A 49 5.54 4.26 7.62
C LEU A 49 4.95 3.36 8.72
N LYS A 50 5.36 2.09 8.79
CA LYS A 50 4.80 1.12 9.74
C LYS A 50 4.99 1.61 11.18
N ASP A 51 3.89 1.61 11.94
CA ASP A 51 3.84 2.05 13.33
C ASP A 51 4.30 3.50 13.57
N LYS A 52 4.32 4.34 12.52
CA LYS A 52 4.69 5.77 12.60
C LYS A 52 3.53 6.68 12.22
N LYS A 53 3.44 7.81 12.90
CA LYS A 53 2.51 8.93 12.63
C LYS A 53 3.09 9.93 11.63
N ASP A 54 3.38 9.46 10.41
CA ASP A 54 3.96 10.26 9.31
C ASP A 54 2.90 10.60 8.25
N ASP A 55 2.07 11.60 8.54
CA ASP A 55 1.04 12.07 7.62
C ASP A 55 1.61 12.61 6.31
N LYS A 56 2.76 13.30 6.36
CA LYS A 56 3.41 13.85 5.18
C LYS A 56 3.89 12.72 4.26
N GLY A 57 4.50 11.68 4.83
CA GLY A 57 4.92 10.48 4.11
C GLY A 57 3.76 9.77 3.41
N ARG A 58 2.63 9.59 4.11
CA ARG A 58 1.40 9.00 3.55
C ARG A 58 0.79 9.85 2.45
N GLN A 59 0.63 11.15 2.70
CA GLN A 59 0.11 12.08 1.71
C GLN A 59 0.96 12.09 0.44
N ASN A 60 2.29 12.07 0.57
CA ASN A 60 3.20 12.00 -0.56
C ASN A 60 3.05 10.70 -1.36
N ALA A 61 2.93 9.55 -0.68
CA ALA A 61 2.70 8.26 -1.35
C ALA A 61 1.39 8.24 -2.13
N ILE A 62 0.30 8.72 -1.51
CA ILE A 62 -1.04 8.78 -2.12
C ILE A 62 -1.06 9.75 -3.31
N ASN A 63 -0.43 10.93 -3.16
CA ASN A 63 -0.36 11.93 -4.22
C ASN A 63 0.46 11.45 -5.42
N ALA A 64 1.54 10.71 -5.17
CA ALA A 64 2.35 10.14 -6.24
C ALA A 64 1.65 9.03 -7.03
N GLY A 65 0.61 8.39 -6.47
CA GLY A 65 -0.15 7.33 -7.13
C GLY A 65 0.11 5.92 -6.58
N VAL A 66 0.84 5.79 -5.46
CA VAL A 66 1.27 4.48 -4.95
C VAL A 66 0.07 3.58 -4.61
N THR A 67 -0.96 4.12 -3.99
CA THR A 67 -2.16 3.36 -3.60
C THR A 67 -2.96 2.87 -4.80
N GLN A 68 -2.99 3.64 -5.89
CA GLN A 68 -3.66 3.29 -7.14
C GLN A 68 -2.95 2.11 -7.81
N GLU A 69 -1.61 2.17 -7.92
CA GLU A 69 -0.83 1.08 -8.51
C GLU A 69 -0.89 -0.20 -7.67
N LEU A 70 -0.82 -0.07 -6.34
CA LEU A 70 -1.00 -1.22 -5.46
C LEU A 70 -2.40 -1.83 -5.62
N SER A 71 -3.46 -1.01 -5.66
CA SER A 71 -4.83 -1.49 -5.86
C SER A 71 -4.97 -2.25 -7.19
N TYR A 72 -4.46 -1.68 -8.29
CA TYR A 72 -4.45 -2.33 -9.59
C TYR A 72 -3.70 -3.68 -9.58
N ILE A 73 -2.55 -3.74 -8.90
CA ILE A 73 -1.80 -5.00 -8.75
C ILE A 73 -2.62 -6.03 -7.97
N LEU A 74 -3.25 -5.64 -6.86
CA LEU A 74 -4.02 -6.54 -6.01
C LEU A 74 -5.29 -7.05 -6.71
N GLU A 75 -5.90 -6.23 -7.56
CA GLU A 75 -7.04 -6.60 -8.39
C GLU A 75 -6.66 -7.57 -9.52
N SER A 76 -5.60 -7.26 -10.28
CA SER A 76 -5.29 -7.97 -11.53
C SER A 76 -4.35 -9.17 -11.37
N ARG A 77 -3.48 -9.19 -10.36
CA ARG A 77 -2.44 -10.24 -10.24
C ARG A 77 -3.02 -11.54 -9.73
N ASN A 78 -2.69 -12.67 -10.38
CA ASN A 78 -3.04 -14.01 -9.89
C ASN A 78 -2.71 -14.16 -8.38
N LEU A 79 -3.68 -14.62 -7.58
CA LEU A 79 -3.59 -14.67 -6.12
C LEU A 79 -2.33 -15.37 -5.62
N SER A 80 -1.91 -16.47 -6.26
CA SER A 80 -0.68 -17.21 -5.89
C SER A 80 0.62 -16.40 -6.06
N LYS A 81 0.55 -15.29 -6.80
CA LYS A 81 1.68 -14.40 -7.10
C LYS A 81 1.62 -13.08 -6.33
N VAL A 82 0.52 -12.79 -5.61
CA VAL A 82 0.47 -11.69 -4.66
C VAL A 82 1.44 -11.99 -3.52
N LYS A 83 2.14 -10.97 -3.04
CA LYS A 83 3.15 -11.07 -1.99
C LYS A 83 2.78 -10.14 -0.86
N PHE A 84 2.97 -10.62 0.37
CA PHE A 84 2.60 -9.88 1.58
C PHE A 84 3.07 -8.42 1.61
N PRO A 85 4.31 -8.05 1.18
CA PRO A 85 4.71 -6.64 1.17
C PRO A 85 3.83 -5.71 0.33
N LEU A 86 3.16 -6.20 -0.72
CA LEU A 86 2.21 -5.38 -1.49
C LEU A 86 0.99 -5.00 -0.65
N ILE A 87 0.47 -5.95 0.13
CA ILE A 87 -0.68 -5.77 1.02
C ILE A 87 -0.29 -4.91 2.23
N GLU A 88 0.83 -5.22 2.86
CA GLU A 88 1.30 -4.50 4.06
C GLU A 88 1.70 -3.06 3.74
N ALA A 89 2.31 -2.77 2.59
CA ALA A 89 2.58 -1.40 2.17
C ALA A 89 1.29 -0.60 1.98
N PHE A 90 0.25 -1.23 1.41
CA PHE A 90 -1.06 -0.60 1.27
C PHE A 90 -1.68 -0.30 2.65
N ASP A 91 -1.63 -1.24 3.60
CA ASP A 91 -2.07 -1.02 4.99
C ASP A 91 -1.35 0.15 5.66
N CYS A 92 -0.01 0.20 5.54
CA CYS A 92 0.82 1.24 6.16
C CYS A 92 0.52 2.64 5.61
N ILE A 93 0.16 2.76 4.33
CA ILE A 93 -0.24 4.02 3.72
C ILE A 93 -1.66 4.40 4.17
N THR A 94 -2.54 3.42 4.35
CA THR A 94 -3.94 3.63 4.74
C THR A 94 -4.08 4.07 6.20
N PHE A 95 -3.26 3.54 7.12
CA PHE A 95 -3.38 3.77 8.56
C PHE A 95 -2.05 3.50 9.32
N PRO A 96 -1.79 4.09 10.50
CA PRO A 96 -2.51 5.20 11.14
C PRO A 96 -2.14 6.57 10.59
N GLY A 97 -3.15 7.39 10.28
CA GLY A 97 -2.98 8.84 10.21
C GLY A 97 -2.92 9.45 11.62
N ASP A 98 -2.32 10.63 11.75
CA ASP A 98 -2.30 11.39 13.00
C ASP A 98 -3.37 12.49 12.99
N LYS A 99 -3.30 13.40 12.01
CA LYS A 99 -4.21 14.55 11.85
C LYS A 99 -5.14 14.38 10.65
N VAL A 100 -4.77 13.53 9.70
CA VAL A 100 -5.50 13.31 8.46
C VAL A 100 -6.03 11.88 8.41
N ASP A 101 -7.32 11.73 8.11
CA ASP A 101 -7.86 10.45 7.71
C ASP A 101 -7.64 10.23 6.21
N PHE A 102 -6.71 9.32 5.87
CA PHE A 102 -6.38 9.02 4.48
C PHE A 102 -7.36 8.05 3.82
N ARG A 103 -8.22 7.37 4.57
CA ARG A 103 -9.08 6.31 4.05
C ARG A 103 -10.11 6.84 3.03
N PRO A 104 -10.83 7.95 3.27
CA PRO A 104 -11.70 8.55 2.27
C PRO A 104 -10.92 9.02 1.02
N ILE A 105 -9.74 9.62 1.21
CA ILE A 105 -8.90 10.13 0.13
C ILE A 105 -8.44 9.01 -0.80
N ILE A 106 -8.08 7.85 -0.24
CA ILE A 106 -7.68 6.67 -1.01
C ILE A 106 -8.87 6.16 -1.82
N TYR A 107 -10.04 6.00 -1.20
CA TYR A 107 -11.26 5.54 -1.86
C TYR A 107 -11.68 6.46 -3.02
N GLU A 108 -11.68 7.78 -2.82
CA GLU A 108 -12.03 8.77 -3.85
C GLU A 108 -11.04 8.76 -5.03
N LYS A 109 -9.76 8.48 -4.78
CA LYS A 109 -8.73 8.44 -5.84
C LYS A 109 -8.82 7.19 -6.70
N TYR A 110 -9.09 6.04 -6.09
CA TYR A 110 -9.27 4.76 -6.78
C TYR A 110 -9.93 3.78 -5.82
N ASP A 111 -11.12 3.28 -6.16
CA ASP A 111 -11.84 2.33 -5.34
C ASP A 111 -11.00 1.04 -5.13
N PRO A 112 -10.51 0.76 -3.91
CA PRO A 112 -9.68 -0.40 -3.66
C PRO A 112 -10.51 -1.67 -3.40
N PHE A 113 -11.83 -1.57 -3.23
CA PHE A 113 -12.66 -2.71 -2.84
C PHE A 113 -12.66 -3.87 -3.84
N PRO A 114 -12.67 -3.68 -5.18
CA PRO A 114 -12.60 -4.80 -6.11
C PRO A 114 -11.38 -5.70 -5.87
N GLY A 115 -10.20 -5.09 -5.70
CA GLY A 115 -8.97 -5.80 -5.37
C GLY A 115 -9.01 -6.42 -3.98
N LEU A 116 -9.44 -5.67 -2.96
CA LEU A 116 -9.45 -6.13 -1.57
C LEU A 116 -10.44 -7.29 -1.34
N ILE A 117 -11.65 -7.23 -1.93
CA ILE A 117 -12.66 -8.29 -1.84
C ILE A 117 -12.12 -9.58 -2.47
N ARG A 118 -11.49 -9.48 -3.64
CA ARG A 118 -10.86 -10.63 -4.30
C ARG A 118 -9.79 -11.30 -3.43
N LEU A 119 -9.05 -10.54 -2.64
CA LEU A 119 -8.04 -11.09 -1.73
C LEU A 119 -8.63 -11.88 -0.55
N LEU A 120 -9.95 -11.85 -0.32
CA LEU A 120 -10.60 -12.71 0.68
C LEU A 120 -10.50 -14.20 0.33
N GLU A 121 -10.16 -14.55 -0.91
CA GLU A 121 -9.94 -15.93 -1.35
C GLU A 121 -8.53 -16.48 -1.06
N LEU A 122 -7.64 -15.66 -0.48
CA LEU A 122 -6.30 -16.07 -0.10
C LEU A 122 -6.32 -17.26 0.87
N LYS A 123 -5.39 -18.20 0.68
CA LYS A 123 -5.21 -19.36 1.57
C LYS A 123 -4.24 -19.11 2.72
N ASP A 124 -3.48 -18.02 2.63
CA ASP A 124 -2.53 -17.60 3.67
C ASP A 124 -3.27 -16.78 4.72
N ASN A 125 -3.42 -17.33 5.92
CA ASN A 125 -4.18 -16.72 7.01
C ASN A 125 -3.56 -15.40 7.50
N GLU A 126 -2.24 -15.26 7.46
CA GLU A 126 -1.56 -14.03 7.87
C GLU A 126 -1.81 -12.91 6.88
N MET A 127 -1.73 -13.22 5.57
CA MET A 127 -2.10 -12.27 4.53
C MET A 127 -3.58 -11.89 4.62
N LEU A 128 -4.46 -12.88 4.80
CA LEU A 128 -5.90 -12.68 4.88
C LEU A 128 -6.30 -11.80 6.07
N ARG A 129 -5.66 -11.99 7.23
CA ARG A 129 -5.87 -11.15 8.42
C ARG A 129 -5.61 -9.68 8.14
N VAL A 130 -4.53 -9.36 7.42
CA VAL A 130 -4.20 -7.97 7.06
C VAL A 130 -5.19 -7.42 6.03
N VAL A 131 -5.64 -8.22 5.07
CA VAL A 131 -6.69 -7.81 4.11
C VAL A 131 -7.99 -7.44 4.83
N ILE A 132 -8.45 -8.27 5.76
CA ILE A 132 -9.66 -8.00 6.56
C ILE A 132 -9.48 -6.71 7.38
N LYS A 133 -8.30 -6.52 7.98
CA LYS A 133 -7.95 -5.28 8.68
C LYS A 133 -8.06 -4.05 7.77
N ILE A 134 -7.50 -4.11 6.55
CA ILE A 134 -7.57 -3.00 5.58
C ILE A 134 -9.03 -2.69 5.22
N ILE A 135 -9.82 -3.71 4.88
CA ILE A 135 -11.24 -3.55 4.52
C ILE A 135 -12.01 -2.88 5.66
N GLY A 136 -11.89 -3.41 6.89
CA GLY A 136 -12.55 -2.84 8.06
C GLY A 136 -12.08 -1.42 8.36
N SER A 137 -10.77 -1.15 8.17
CA SER A 137 -10.19 0.18 8.34
C SER A 137 -10.84 1.19 7.38
N ILE A 138 -10.88 0.88 6.08
CA ILE A 138 -11.45 1.76 5.04
C ILE A 138 -12.94 2.03 5.30
N ILE A 139 -13.72 0.99 5.60
CA ILE A 139 -15.14 1.13 5.96
C ILE A 139 -15.29 2.08 7.15
N ASN A 140 -14.49 1.89 8.21
CA ASN A 140 -14.52 2.73 9.40
C ASN A 140 -14.15 4.20 9.10
N GLY A 141 -13.29 4.47 8.12
CA GLY A 141 -12.99 5.85 7.69
C GLY A 141 -14.10 6.52 6.88
N GLY A 142 -14.99 5.73 6.26
CA GLY A 142 -16.16 6.22 5.52
C GLY A 142 -17.40 6.47 6.39
N ILE A 143 -17.43 5.93 7.60
CA ILE A 143 -18.50 6.20 8.56
C ILE A 143 -18.24 7.60 9.14
N LYS A 144 -18.98 8.61 8.64
CA LYS A 144 -19.01 9.92 9.27
C LYS A 144 -19.67 9.80 10.64
N ASP A 145 -19.05 10.34 11.67
CA ASP A 145 -19.75 10.63 12.92
C ASP A 145 -20.74 11.77 12.65
N ASN A 146 -21.99 11.42 12.39
CA ASN A 146 -23.11 12.38 12.28
C ASN A 146 -23.43 13.10 13.61
N ASN A 147 -22.54 12.99 14.61
CA ASN A 147 -22.67 13.59 15.94
C ASN A 147 -21.65 14.73 16.18
N SER A 148 -21.00 15.23 15.12
CA SER A 148 -20.12 16.40 15.18
C SER A 148 -20.76 17.60 14.46
N GLU A 149 -21.89 18.06 14.99
CA GLU A 149 -22.41 19.42 14.83
C GLU A 149 -22.38 20.13 16.19
#